data_AF-A0A2V6EZI8-F1
#
_entry.id   AF-A0A2V6EZI8-F1
#
_cell.length_a   1.000
_cell.length_b   1.000
_cell.length_c   1.000
_cell.angle_alpha   90.00
_cell.angle_beta   90.00
_cell.angle_gamma   90.00
#
_symmetry.space_group_name_H-M   'P 1'
#
loop_
_entity.id
_entity.type
_entity.pdbx_description
1 polymer ?
#
loop_
_entity_poly.entity_id
_entity_poly.type
_entity_poly.pdbx_seq_one_letter_code
_entity_poly.pdbx_strand_id
1 'polypeptide(L)'
;MNSRRVVITGMGAITPLGNDVETFWTNLKNGVSGIRTIESFDTSAYDCRIGGEVRGFDPKTVFSNPKDVRRTDRFAQLAMAAAKMAMADCGIAMANENPDRFGVLVSSGIGGLKTLEDQYTILLSKGPRRVSAFTIPMLISNMA
;
A
#
# COMPACT_ATOMS: atom_id res chain seq x y z
N MET A 1 -18.73 -28.89 -14.67
CA MET A 1 -17.62 -28.40 -13.83
C MET A 1 -18.09 -28.43 -12.38
N ASN A 2 -17.40 -29.13 -11.49
CA ASN A 2 -17.69 -29.01 -10.06
C ASN A 2 -17.06 -27.71 -9.55
N SER A 3 -17.87 -26.87 -8.91
CA SER A 3 -17.40 -25.66 -8.23
C SER A 3 -16.46 -26.06 -7.09
N ARG A 4 -15.31 -25.39 -6.99
CA ARG A 4 -14.37 -25.57 -5.86
C ARG A 4 -14.82 -24.66 -4.73
N ARG A 5 -14.81 -25.16 -3.49
CA ARG A 5 -15.01 -24.33 -2.30
C ARG A 5 -13.81 -23.40 -2.13
N VAL A 6 -14.07 -22.13 -1.81
CA VAL A 6 -13.07 -21.11 -1.54
C VAL A 6 -13.29 -20.62 -0.11
N VAL A 7 -12.21 -20.44 0.64
CA VAL A 7 -12.24 -19.97 2.04
C VAL A 7 -11.18 -18.89 2.23
N ILE A 8 -11.39 -18.02 3.23
CA ILE A 8 -10.41 -17.03 3.67
C ILE A 8 -9.57 -17.69 4.77
N THR A 9 -8.26 -17.78 4.58
CA THR A 9 -7.34 -18.39 5.55
C THR A 9 -6.47 -17.37 6.27
N GLY A 10 -6.30 -16.16 5.72
CA GLY A 10 -5.57 -15.09 6.39
C GLY A 10 -6.00 -13.72 5.92
N MET A 11 -5.80 -12.71 6.77
CA MET A 11 -6.18 -11.32 6.54
C MET A 11 -5.05 -10.36 6.90
N GLY A 12 -5.05 -9.21 6.24
CA GLY A 12 -4.11 -8.12 6.53
C GLY A 12 -4.76 -6.79 6.18
N ALA A 13 -4.53 -5.78 7.03
CA ALA A 13 -5.16 -4.46 6.86
C ALA A 13 -4.20 -3.34 7.29
N ILE A 14 -4.03 -2.35 6.43
CA ILE A 14 -3.38 -1.08 6.77
C ILE A 14 -4.38 0.03 6.47
N THR A 15 -4.82 0.74 7.50
CA THR A 15 -5.96 1.66 7.41
C THR A 15 -5.75 2.90 8.29
N PRO A 16 -6.57 3.94 8.14
CA PRO A 16 -6.58 5.08 9.07
C PRO A 16 -6.97 4.71 10.50
N LEU A 17 -7.57 3.53 10.70
CA LEU A 17 -8.02 3.00 11.98
C LEU A 17 -7.04 2.00 12.61
N GLY A 18 -5.94 1.65 11.95
CA GLY A 18 -4.99 0.66 12.46
C GLY A 18 -4.10 0.08 11.37
N ASN A 19 -2.89 -0.31 11.76
CA ASN A 19 -1.87 -0.89 10.87
C ASN A 19 -1.79 -2.43 10.97
N ASP A 20 -2.83 -3.04 11.50
CA ASP A 20 -3.03 -4.48 11.61
C ASP A 20 -4.53 -4.78 11.73
N VAL A 21 -4.92 -6.05 11.57
CA VAL A 21 -6.31 -6.49 11.56
C VAL A 21 -7.00 -6.30 12.92
N GLU A 22 -6.30 -6.57 14.03
CA GLU A 22 -6.85 -6.51 15.37
C GLU A 22 -7.18 -5.06 15.78
N THR A 23 -6.23 -4.15 15.58
CA THR A 23 -6.40 -2.72 15.84
C THR A 23 -7.46 -2.13 14.94
N PHE A 24 -7.42 -2.43 13.63
CA PHE A 24 -8.45 -1.99 12.67
C PHE A 24 -9.85 -2.42 13.13
N TRP A 25 -10.03 -3.71 13.44
CA TRP A 25 -11.32 -4.27 13.81
C TRP A 25 -11.83 -3.74 15.14
N THR A 26 -10.95 -3.58 16.13
CA THR A 26 -11.29 -3.03 17.44
C THR A 26 -11.77 -1.59 17.32
N ASN A 27 -11.04 -0.76 16.60
CA ASN A 27 -11.40 0.65 16.38
C ASN A 27 -12.70 0.78 15.57
N LEU A 28 -12.88 -0.07 14.57
CA LEU A 28 -14.12 -0.12 13.78
C LEU A 28 -15.35 -0.42 14.65
N LYS A 29 -15.28 -1.48 15.48
CA LYS A 29 -16.39 -1.86 16.39
C LYS A 29 -16.71 -0.77 17.42
N ASN A 30 -15.69 -0.03 17.86
CA ASN A 30 -15.85 1.04 18.85
C ASN A 30 -16.29 2.37 18.24
N GLY A 31 -16.55 2.44 16.92
CA GLY A 31 -16.98 3.66 16.25
C GLY A 31 -15.91 4.76 16.22
N VAL A 32 -14.62 4.39 16.29
CA VAL A 32 -13.51 5.34 16.20
C VAL A 32 -13.49 5.93 14.80
N SER A 33 -13.40 7.26 14.70
CA SER A 33 -13.20 7.93 13.41
C SER A 33 -11.73 7.94 13.01
N GLY A 34 -11.44 7.53 11.78
CA GLY A 34 -10.12 7.65 11.16
C GLY A 34 -9.91 8.98 10.43
N ILE A 35 -10.93 9.85 10.39
CA ILE A 35 -10.91 11.11 9.66
C ILE A 35 -10.40 12.22 10.55
N ARG A 36 -9.46 13.01 10.02
CA ARG A 36 -8.77 14.11 10.71
C ARG A 36 -8.23 15.11 9.71
N THR A 37 -7.70 16.23 10.19
CA THR A 37 -6.95 17.17 9.36
C THR A 37 -5.79 16.45 8.67
N ILE A 38 -5.63 16.69 7.38
CA ILE A 38 -4.53 16.16 6.56
C ILE A 38 -3.22 16.80 7.01
N GLU A 39 -2.20 15.98 7.26
CA GLU A 39 -0.85 16.42 7.67
C GLU A 39 0.24 16.03 6.67
N SER A 40 -0.09 15.19 5.68
CA SER A 40 0.86 14.72 4.67
C SER A 40 1.29 15.80 3.66
N PHE A 41 0.52 16.88 3.52
CA PHE A 41 0.85 18.06 2.71
C PHE A 41 0.05 19.29 3.16
N ASP A 42 0.44 20.49 2.71
CA ASP A 42 -0.29 21.73 3.03
C ASP A 42 -1.63 21.81 2.27
N THR A 43 -2.72 21.84 3.04
CA THR A 43 -4.10 21.93 2.53
C THR A 43 -4.72 23.32 2.68
N SER A 44 -3.95 24.34 3.07
CA SER A 44 -4.46 25.70 3.37
C SER A 44 -5.24 26.34 2.21
N ALA A 45 -4.84 26.05 0.97
CA ALA A 45 -5.48 26.55 -0.26
C ALA A 45 -6.61 25.66 -0.79
N TYR A 46 -6.95 24.55 -0.12
CA TYR A 46 -7.96 23.58 -0.57
C TYR A 46 -9.26 23.71 0.21
N ASP A 47 -10.38 23.45 -0.46
CA ASP A 47 -11.72 23.43 0.14
C ASP A 47 -11.88 22.26 1.11
N CYS A 48 -11.36 21.08 0.76
CA CYS A 48 -11.32 19.91 1.63
C CYS A 48 -9.96 19.82 2.33
N ARG A 49 -9.98 19.76 3.66
CA ARG A 49 -8.76 19.75 4.52
C ARG A 49 -8.68 18.54 5.46
N ILE A 50 -9.64 17.62 5.34
CA ILE A 50 -9.72 16.42 6.17
C ILE A 50 -9.61 15.16 5.31
N GLY A 51 -9.06 14.10 5.89
CA GLY A 51 -8.87 12.82 5.21
C GLY A 51 -8.55 11.68 6.17
N GLY A 52 -8.67 10.46 5.67
CA GLY A 52 -8.27 9.24 6.38
C GLY A 52 -6.82 8.88 6.06
N GLU A 53 -5.87 9.46 6.78
CA GLU A 53 -4.45 9.12 6.62
C GLU A 53 -4.07 7.88 7.41
N VAL A 54 -3.33 6.96 6.81
CA VAL A 54 -2.60 5.91 7.55
C VAL A 54 -1.45 6.57 8.32
N ARG A 55 -1.43 6.42 9.66
CA ARG A 55 -0.42 7.02 10.55
C ARG A 55 0.40 5.96 11.28
N GLY A 56 1.63 6.32 11.67
CA GLY A 56 2.55 5.42 12.35
C GLY A 56 3.03 4.24 11.50
N PHE A 57 2.81 4.27 10.18
CA PHE A 57 3.27 3.25 9.26
C PHE A 57 4.71 3.55 8.82
N ASP A 58 5.65 2.65 9.13
CA ASP A 58 7.02 2.70 8.65
C ASP A 58 7.23 1.71 7.49
N PRO A 59 7.37 2.20 6.23
CA PRO A 59 7.55 1.33 5.08
C PRO A 59 8.89 0.57 5.10
N LYS A 60 9.87 0.97 5.93
CA LYS A 60 11.15 0.25 6.05
C LYS A 60 10.99 -1.16 6.62
N THR A 61 9.93 -1.40 7.38
CA THR A 61 9.61 -2.72 7.93
C THR A 61 9.07 -3.70 6.88
N VAL A 62 8.67 -3.18 5.71
CA VAL A 62 7.95 -3.94 4.70
C VAL A 62 8.88 -4.70 3.76
N PHE A 63 10.09 -4.20 3.50
CA PHE A 63 11.00 -4.81 2.52
C PHE A 63 12.29 -5.29 3.17
N SER A 64 12.77 -6.46 2.74
CA SER A 64 14.04 -7.01 3.21
C SER A 64 15.23 -6.18 2.72
N ASN A 65 15.12 -5.55 1.55
CA ASN A 65 16.13 -4.65 1.01
C ASN A 65 15.68 -3.19 1.19
N PRO A 66 16.41 -2.36 1.98
CA PRO A 66 16.04 -0.97 2.24
C PRO A 66 15.93 -0.08 0.99
N LYS A 67 16.54 -0.47 -0.14
CA LYS A 67 16.45 0.27 -1.40
C LYS A 67 15.05 0.18 -2.02
N ASP A 68 14.30 -0.89 -1.74
CA ASP A 68 13.01 -1.13 -2.37
C ASP A 68 11.93 -0.18 -1.85
N VAL A 69 12.07 0.29 -0.61
CA VAL A 69 11.26 1.39 -0.04
C VAL A 69 11.32 2.64 -0.92
N ARG A 70 12.49 2.95 -1.50
CA ARG A 70 12.67 4.12 -2.37
C ARG A 70 12.27 3.87 -3.82
N ARG A 71 12.02 2.61 -4.18
CA ARG A 71 11.69 2.15 -5.55
C ARG A 71 10.23 1.69 -5.65
N THR A 72 9.42 2.00 -4.65
CA THR A 72 8.00 1.69 -4.57
C THR A 72 7.24 2.94 -4.12
N ASP A 73 6.09 3.19 -4.73
CA ASP A 73 5.20 4.25 -4.27
C ASP A 73 4.44 3.79 -3.01
N ARG A 74 3.89 4.75 -2.26
CA ARG A 74 3.16 4.50 -1.01
C ARG A 74 2.04 3.47 -1.19
N PHE A 75 1.31 3.47 -2.32
CA PHE A 75 0.22 2.49 -2.51
C PHE A 75 0.74 1.04 -2.48
N ALA A 76 1.88 0.76 -3.15
CA ALA A 76 2.49 -0.55 -3.19
C ALA A 76 3.11 -0.94 -1.82
N GLN A 77 3.64 0.04 -1.09
CA GLN A 77 4.15 -0.20 0.28
C GLN A 77 3.02 -0.67 1.22
N LEU A 78 1.84 -0.03 1.13
CA LEU A 78 0.67 -0.41 1.92
C LEU A 78 0.13 -1.79 1.52
N ALA A 79 0.04 -2.06 0.20
CA ALA A 79 -0.39 -3.35 -0.32
C ALA A 79 0.53 -4.49 0.13
N MET A 80 1.85 -4.31 0.00
CA MET A 80 2.85 -5.28 0.43
C MET A 80 2.80 -5.54 1.95
N ALA A 81 2.61 -4.50 2.76
CA ALA A 81 2.48 -4.64 4.20
C ALA A 81 1.24 -5.48 4.58
N ALA A 82 0.08 -5.18 3.97
CA ALA A 82 -1.14 -5.95 4.18
C ALA A 82 -1.01 -7.40 3.68
N ALA A 83 -0.41 -7.61 2.51
CA ALA A 83 -0.18 -8.94 1.96
C ALA A 83 0.74 -9.79 2.85
N LYS A 84 1.79 -9.20 3.41
CA LYS A 84 2.68 -9.89 4.37
C LYS A 84 1.95 -10.31 5.64
N MET A 85 1.09 -9.45 6.18
CA MET A 85 0.25 -9.82 7.32
C MET A 85 -0.69 -10.97 6.97
N ALA A 86 -1.38 -10.91 5.82
CA ALA A 86 -2.28 -11.97 5.40
C ALA A 86 -1.56 -13.31 5.18
N MET A 87 -0.34 -13.29 4.63
CA MET A 87 0.49 -14.49 4.45
C MET A 87 0.99 -15.05 5.78
N ALA A 88 1.27 -14.21 6.77
CA ALA A 88 1.63 -14.67 8.11
C ALA A 88 0.43 -15.28 8.84
N ASP A 89 -0.73 -14.61 8.76
CA ASP A 89 -1.98 -15.03 9.40
C ASP A 89 -2.49 -16.38 8.87
N CYS A 90 -2.31 -16.66 7.57
CA CYS A 90 -2.73 -17.93 6.98
C CYS A 90 -1.87 -19.13 7.36
N GLY A 91 -0.70 -18.91 7.98
CA GLY A 91 0.20 -19.97 8.46
C GLY A 91 0.82 -20.84 7.37
N ILE A 92 0.72 -20.47 6.09
CA ILE A 92 1.28 -21.24 4.98
C ILE A 92 2.80 -21.09 4.94
N ALA A 93 3.51 -22.21 5.09
CA ALA A 93 4.94 -22.28 4.90
C ALA A 93 5.29 -22.49 3.42
N MET A 94 5.47 -21.39 2.67
CA MET A 94 5.73 -21.42 1.21
C MET A 94 6.90 -22.31 0.79
N ALA A 95 7.85 -22.62 1.68
CA ALA A 95 8.95 -23.55 1.41
C ALA A 95 8.48 -25.00 1.11
N ASN A 96 7.26 -25.36 1.54
CA ASN A 96 6.67 -26.68 1.35
C ASN A 96 5.60 -26.70 0.25
N GLU A 97 5.39 -25.58 -0.44
CA GLU A 97 4.28 -25.39 -1.38
C GLU A 97 4.78 -25.25 -2.82
N ASN A 98 3.91 -25.57 -3.80
CA ASN A 98 4.20 -25.32 -5.21
C ASN A 98 3.86 -23.86 -5.57
N PRO A 99 4.83 -22.99 -5.89
CA PRO A 99 4.57 -21.58 -6.21
C PRO A 99 3.68 -21.38 -7.43
N ASP A 100 3.67 -22.30 -8.40
CA ASP A 100 2.81 -22.21 -9.61
C ASP A 100 1.31 -22.37 -9.30
N ARG A 101 0.98 -22.74 -8.05
CA ARG A 101 -0.39 -22.85 -7.54
C ARG A 101 -0.83 -21.63 -6.74
N PHE A 102 0.07 -20.66 -6.55
CA PHE A 102 -0.19 -19.41 -5.83
C PHE A 102 -0.23 -18.25 -6.81
N GLY A 103 -1.28 -17.44 -6.70
CA GLY A 103 -1.48 -16.25 -7.52
C GLY A 103 -1.63 -15.00 -6.67
N VAL A 104 -1.34 -13.85 -7.26
CA VAL A 104 -1.57 -12.54 -6.66
C VAL A 104 -2.58 -11.80 -7.52
N LEU A 105 -3.65 -11.31 -6.90
CA LEU A 105 -4.62 -10.44 -7.53
C LEU A 105 -4.85 -9.26 -6.59
N VAL A 106 -4.16 -8.17 -6.88
CA VAL A 106 -4.23 -6.90 -6.16
C VAL A 106 -4.44 -5.79 -7.19
N SER A 107 -5.17 -4.75 -6.80
CA SER A 107 -5.45 -3.61 -7.66
C SER A 107 -5.35 -2.30 -6.89
N SER A 108 -5.01 -1.24 -7.61
CA SER A 108 -5.06 0.14 -7.14
C SER A 108 -5.84 0.97 -8.15
N GLY A 109 -6.75 1.81 -7.66
CA GLY A 109 -7.58 2.64 -8.53
C GLY A 109 -6.76 3.70 -9.28
N ILE A 110 -5.84 4.37 -8.57
CA ILE A 110 -5.07 5.50 -9.11
C ILE A 110 -3.56 5.19 -9.22
N GLY A 111 -3.08 4.14 -8.53
CA GLY A 111 -1.66 3.79 -8.56
C GLY A 111 -0.78 4.84 -7.87
N GLY A 112 0.42 5.03 -8.40
CA GLY A 112 1.46 5.89 -7.82
C GLY A 112 1.31 7.37 -8.17
N LEU A 113 0.19 7.99 -7.77
CA LEU A 113 -0.05 9.42 -8.05
C LEU A 113 1.04 10.32 -7.49
N LYS A 114 1.55 10.02 -6.29
CA LYS A 114 2.62 10.79 -5.67
C LYS A 114 3.91 10.72 -6.49
N THR A 115 4.26 9.53 -6.97
CA THR A 115 5.39 9.35 -7.90
C THR A 115 5.18 10.17 -9.16
N LEU A 116 3.98 10.18 -9.74
CA LEU A 116 3.69 10.98 -10.94
C LEU A 116 3.92 12.46 -10.69
N GLU A 117 3.36 13.02 -9.63
CA GLU A 117 3.50 14.43 -9.25
C GLU A 117 4.97 14.82 -9.07
N ASP A 118 5.74 14.01 -8.34
CA ASP A 118 7.15 14.27 -8.07
C ASP A 118 7.99 14.23 -9.36
N GLN A 119 7.78 13.20 -10.19
CA GLN A 119 8.57 13.03 -11.42
C GLN A 119 8.17 14.04 -12.49
N TYR A 120 6.90 14.43 -12.55
CA TYR A 120 6.45 15.51 -13.43
C TYR A 120 7.05 16.86 -13.01
N THR A 121 7.09 17.16 -11.71
CA THR A 121 7.74 18.36 -11.19
C THR A 121 9.24 18.38 -11.52
N ILE A 122 9.93 17.24 -11.41
CA ILE A 122 11.34 17.10 -11.80
C ILE A 122 11.52 17.31 -13.30
N LEU A 123 10.64 16.75 -14.14
CA LEU A 123 10.67 16.92 -15.58
C LEU A 123 10.60 18.41 -15.96
N LEU A 124 9.63 19.13 -15.40
CA LEU A 124 9.44 20.56 -15.69
C LEU A 124 10.58 21.44 -15.18
N SER A 125 11.08 21.16 -13.97
CA SER A 125 12.09 22.01 -13.32
C SER A 125 13.54 21.70 -13.71
N LYS A 126 13.85 20.45 -14.09
CA LYS A 126 15.22 19.96 -14.29
C LYS A 126 15.44 19.22 -15.61
N GLY A 127 14.38 19.05 -16.41
CA GLY A 127 14.43 18.39 -17.70
C GLY A 127 14.41 16.86 -17.64
N PRO A 128 14.21 16.20 -18.80
CA PRO A 128 13.90 14.77 -18.89
C PRO A 128 15.02 13.85 -18.40
N ARG A 129 16.29 14.27 -18.50
CA ARG A 129 17.43 13.46 -18.03
C ARG A 129 17.43 13.21 -16.51
N ARG A 130 16.65 13.97 -15.75
CA ARG A 130 16.57 13.86 -14.29
C ARG A 130 15.40 13.01 -13.79
N VAL A 131 14.49 12.60 -14.68
CA VAL A 131 13.39 11.71 -14.36
C VAL A 131 13.94 10.34 -13.97
N SER A 132 13.40 9.75 -12.91
CA SER A 132 13.81 8.44 -12.41
C SER A 132 13.51 7.35 -13.42
N ALA A 133 14.45 6.43 -13.62
CA ALA A 133 14.21 5.20 -14.39
C ALA A 133 13.14 4.29 -13.74
N PHE A 134 12.85 4.50 -12.45
CA PHE A 134 11.81 3.77 -11.71
C PHE A 134 10.43 4.42 -11.79
N THR A 135 10.27 5.54 -12.50
CA THR A 135 8.98 6.25 -12.58
C THR A 135 7.84 5.34 -13.04
N ILE A 136 8.02 4.62 -14.14
CA ILE A 136 6.97 3.75 -14.69
C ILE A 136 6.64 2.59 -13.75
N PRO A 137 7.62 1.80 -13.25
CA PRO A 137 7.33 0.80 -12.23
C PRO A 137 6.61 1.39 -11.03
N MET A 138 7.09 2.48 -10.44
CA MET A 138 6.47 3.06 -9.25
C MET A 138 5.06 3.64 -9.50
N LEU A 139 4.69 3.93 -10.75
CA LEU A 139 3.42 4.55 -11.11
C LEU A 139 2.29 3.53 -11.37
N ILE A 140 2.58 2.49 -12.15
CA ILE A 140 1.54 1.62 -12.71
C ILE A 140 0.84 0.77 -11.63
N SER A 141 -0.48 0.70 -11.69
CA SER A 141 -1.33 0.11 -10.64
C SER A 141 -1.05 -1.37 -10.35
N ASN A 142 -0.49 -2.12 -11.31
CA ASN A 142 -0.16 -3.53 -11.15
C ASN A 142 1.14 -3.79 -10.38
N MET A 143 1.80 -2.76 -9.85
CA MET A 143 2.91 -2.93 -8.89
C MET A 143 2.48 -3.09 -7.43
N ALA A 144 1.18 -3.03 -7.14
CA ALA A 144 0.66 -3.35 -5.81
C ALA A 144 0.89 -4.81 -5.44
#